data_AF-A0A662D040-F1
#
_entry.id   AF-A0A662D040-F1
#
_cell.length_a   1.000
_cell.length_b   1.000
_cell.length_c   1.000
_cell.angle_alpha   90.00
_cell.angle_beta   90.00
_cell.angle_gamma   90.00
#
_symmetry.space_group_name_H-M   'P 1'
#
loop_
_entity.id
_entity.type
_entity.pdbx_description
1 polymer ?
#
loop_
_entity_poly.entity_id
_entity_poly.type
_entity_poly.pdbx_seq_one_letter_code
_entity_poly.pdbx_strand_id
1 'polypeptide(L)' 'MVSKGRLLVVTSDVPFVEGGHLMIARSTVQALRQAGYEADLVLTPQNRFGRQFQAYLANWLT' A
#
# COMPACT_ATOMS: atom_id res chain seq x y z
N MET A 1 2.90 -27.44 -3.91
CA MET A 1 3.52 -27.01 -2.64
C MET A 1 2.41 -26.54 -1.71
N VAL A 2 2.37 -27.03 -0.47
CA VAL A 2 1.40 -26.55 0.54
C VAL A 2 1.90 -25.19 1.04
N SER A 3 1.03 -24.17 1.00
CA SER A 3 1.34 -22.82 1.51
C SER A 3 1.65 -22.88 2.99
N LYS A 4 2.72 -22.20 3.44
CA LYS A 4 3.10 -22.09 4.86
C LYS A 4 2.11 -21.27 5.69
N GLY A 5 1.19 -20.55 5.06
CA GLY A 5 0.20 -19.69 5.70
C GLY A 5 -0.22 -18.52 4.82
N ARG A 6 -1.29 -17.84 5.23
CA ARG A 6 -1.80 -16.63 4.56
C ARG A 6 -1.37 -15.38 5.29
N LEU A 7 -0.82 -14.42 4.56
CA LEU A 7 -0.33 -13.15 5.09
C LEU A 7 -0.89 -11.97 4.30
N LEU A 8 -1.24 -10.90 5.01
CA LEU A 8 -1.70 -9.67 4.40
C LEU A 8 -0.71 -8.56 4.73
N VAL A 9 -0.09 -7.98 3.71
CA VAL A 9 0.71 -6.76 3.84
C VAL A 9 -0.23 -5.58 3.69
N VAL A 10 -0.29 -4.72 4.70
CA VAL A 10 -1.18 -3.55 4.71
C VAL A 10 -0.33 -2.30 4.79
N THR A 11 -0.55 -1.35 3.89
CA THR A 11 0.09 -0.04 3.96
C THR A 11 -0.89 1.07 3.62
N SER A 12 -0.62 2.29 4.10
CA SER A 12 -1.37 3.48 3.70
C SER A 12 -0.85 3.97 2.35
N ASP A 13 -1.75 4.33 1.44
CA ASP A 13 -1.39 4.92 0.17
C ASP A 13 -2.10 6.26 -0.05
N VAL A 14 -1.41 7.15 -0.76
CA VAL A 14 -1.96 8.42 -1.23
C VAL A 14 -2.14 8.32 -2.73
N PRO A 15 -3.33 8.66 -3.27
CA PRO A 15 -3.52 8.62 -4.71
C PRO A 15 -2.56 9.63 -5.36
N PHE A 16 -2.06 9.28 -6.55
CA PHE A 16 -1.21 10.12 -7.42
C PHE A 16 0.27 10.26 -7.04
N VAL A 17 0.78 9.50 -6.06
CA VAL A 17 2.23 9.46 -5.76
C VAL A 17 2.71 8.01 -5.72
N GLU A 18 3.66 7.65 -6.58
CA GLU A 18 4.41 6.39 -6.42
C GLU A 18 5.59 6.64 -5.47
N GLY A 19 5.32 6.49 -4.17
CA GLY A 19 6.32 6.65 -3.12
C GLY A 19 7.08 5.36 -2.79
N GLY A 20 8.21 5.49 -2.10
CA GLY A 20 9.04 4.35 -1.69
C GLY A 20 8.30 3.31 -0.82
N HIS A 21 7.22 3.71 -0.14
CA HIS A 21 6.37 2.81 0.65
C HIS A 21 5.69 1.73 -0.20
N LEU A 22 5.25 2.06 -1.42
CA LEU A 22 4.65 1.07 -2.34
C LEU A 22 5.69 0.08 -2.86
N MET A 23 6.90 0.57 -3.15
CA MET A 23 8.01 -0.29 -3.58
C MET A 23 8.39 -1.28 -2.47
N ILE A 24 8.50 -0.81 -1.23
CA ILE A 24 8.76 -1.67 -0.07
C ILE A 24 7.64 -2.69 0.08
N ALA A 25 6.37 -2.28 0.08
CA ALA A 25 5.25 -3.19 0.29
C ALA A 25 5.15 -4.27 -0.80
N ARG A 26 5.37 -3.92 -2.08
CA ARG A 26 5.41 -4.87 -3.20
C ARG A 26 6.59 -5.84 -3.05
N SER A 27 7.76 -5.34 -2.71
CA SER A 27 8.97 -6.16 -2.50
C SER A 27 8.78 -7.14 -1.33
N THR A 28 8.11 -6.71 -0.25
CA THR A 28 7.75 -7.58 0.88
C THR A 28 6.84 -8.72 0.45
N VAL A 29 5.78 -8.44 -0.32
CA VAL A 29 4.88 -9.49 -0.85
C VAL A 29 5.65 -10.48 -1.71
N GLN A 30 6.55 -9.99 -2.58
CA GLN A 30 7.38 -10.85 -3.42
C GLN A 30 8.27 -11.78 -2.59
N ALA A 31 8.93 -11.25 -1.56
CA ALA A 31 9.79 -12.03 -0.67
C ALA A 31 8.99 -13.10 0.11
N LEU A 32 7.78 -12.76 0.58
CA LEU A 32 6.90 -13.71 1.28
C LEU A 32 6.45 -14.85 0.35
N ARG A 33 6.11 -14.53 -0.90
CA ARG A 33 5.74 -15.53 -1.91
C ARG A 33 6.92 -16.47 -2.22
N GLN A 34 8.12 -15.92 -2.38
CA GLN A 34 9.35 -16.71 -2.56
C GLN A 34 9.64 -17.63 -1.37
N ALA A 35 9.30 -17.22 -0.15
CA ALA A 35 9.45 -18.03 1.07
C ALA A 35 8.37 -19.13 1.23
N GLY A 36 7.37 -19.16 0.34
CA GLY A 36 6.31 -20.18 0.29
C GLY A 36 5.01 -19.79 1.00
N TYR A 37 4.76 -18.49 1.23
CA TYR A 37 3.50 -17.98 1.78
C TYR A 37 2.54 -17.53 0.67
N GLU A 38 1.25 -17.60 0.96
CA GLU A 38 0.21 -16.92 0.18
C GLU A 38 0.07 -15.50 0.73
N ALA A 39 0.66 -14.52 0.04
CA ALA A 39 0.74 -13.14 0.51
C ALA A 39 0.07 -12.17 -0.47
N ASP A 40 -0.71 -11.23 0.06
CA ASP A 40 -1.42 -10.18 -0.68
C ASP A 40 -1.16 -8.78 -0.10
N LEU A 41 -1.39 -7.75 -0.92
CA LEU A 41 -1.21 -6.35 -0.56
C LEU A 41 -2.57 -5.64 -0.47
N VAL A 42 -2.83 -4.96 0.64
CA VAL A 42 -3.96 -4.05 0.81
C VAL A 42 -3.47 -2.63 1.02
N LEU A 43 -3.96 -1.74 0.17
CA LEU A 43 -3.72 -0.31 0.29
C LEU A 43 -4.91 0.33 1.01
N THR A 44 -4.63 0.96 2.14
CA THR A 44 -5.61 1.74 2.88
C THR A 44 -5.48 3.21 2.47
N PRO A 45 -6.56 3.88 2.06
CA PRO A 45 -6.46 5.29 1.71
C PRO A 45 -6.09 6.10 2.97
N GLN A 46 -4.99 6.87 2.89
CA GLN A 46 -4.47 7.63 4.04
C GLN A 46 -5.46 8.70 4.56
N ASN A 47 -6.52 9.02 3.81
CA ASN A 47 -7.68 9.77 4.25
C ASN A 47 -8.91 9.26 3.50
N ARG A 48 -10.09 9.19 4.15
CA ARG A 48 -11.36 9.06 3.42
C ARG A 48 -11.38 10.15 2.34
N PHE A 49 -11.47 9.74 1.07
CA PHE A 49 -11.31 10.52 -0.17
C PHE A 49 -11.60 12.04 -0.06
N GLY A 50 -12.66 12.44 0.67
CA GLY A 50 -13.05 13.83 0.86
C GLY A 50 -12.05 14.74 1.60
N ARG A 51 -11.29 14.27 2.60
CA ARG A 51 -10.36 15.15 3.36
C ARG A 51 -9.02 15.36 2.66
N GLN A 52 -8.56 14.40 1.86
CA GLN A 52 -7.28 14.52 1.15
C GLN A 52 -7.37 15.44 -0.05
N PHE A 53 -8.48 15.38 -0.79
CA PHE A 53 -8.71 16.28 -1.92
C PHE A 53 -8.69 17.75 -1.48
N GLN A 54 -9.33 18.06 -0.34
CA GLN A 54 -9.31 19.40 0.25
C GLN A 54 -7.89 19.85 0.63
N ALA A 55 -7.06 18.94 1.17
CA ALA A 55 -5.68 19.25 1.50
C ALA A 55 -4.81 19.52 0.26
N TYR A 56 -4.99 18.75 -0.82
CA TYR A 56 -4.31 19.02 -2.10
C TYR A 56 -4.78 20.32 -2.74
N LEU A 57 -6.09 20.61 -2.71
CA LEU A 57 -6.63 21.87 -3.24
C LEU A 57 -6.08 23.08 -2.46
N ALA A 58 -6.03 22.98 -1.13
CA ALA A 58 -5.45 24.01 -0.28
C ALA A 58 -3.95 24.22 -0.57
N ASN A 59 -3.20 23.14 -0.78
CA ASN A 59 -1.78 23.20 -1.15
C ASN A 59 -1.54 23.72 -2.58
N TRP A 60 -2.53 23.63 -3.49
CA TRP A 60 -2.43 24.21 -4.84
C TRP A 60 -2.79 25.69 -4.89
N LEU A 61 -3.61 26.16 -3.94
CA LEU A 61 -4.06 27.55 -3.82
C LEU A 61 -3.14 28.43 -2.94
N THR A 62 -2.06 27.87 -2.41
CA THR A 62 -1.01 28.58 -1.65
C THR A 62 0.28 28.56 -2.46
#